data_AF-A0A9R0IQT7-F1
#
_entry.id   AF-A0A9R0IQT7-F1
#
_cell.length_a   1.000
_cell.length_b   1.000
_cell.length_c   1.000
_cell.angle_alpha   90.00
_cell.angle_beta   90.00
_cell.angle_gamma   90.00
#
_symmetry.space_group_name_H-M   'P 1'
#
loop_
_entity.id
_entity.type
_entity.pdbx_description
1 polymer ?
#
loop_
_entity_poly.entity_id
_entity_poly.type
_entity_poly.pdbx_seq_one_letter_code
_entity_poly.pdbx_strand_id
1 'polypeptide(L)'
;MIEYYGIFGDIVVFDTTYRTNRYNLICAPIVGINNHWNNCMFGCAFIGDEKIESFVWLLQTFKKSMGGKSPISIFTDQDAAMNNAINQVFPDSRHRLCVWHLHQNAITRFGALKRDPTFKKTFNYCLYKCVTVVEFETNWRSMLQQYELIGEEWFTNVYDLTEKWYNTALEKYRKAS
;
A
#
# COMPACT_ATOMS: atom_id res chain seq x y z
N MET A 1 0.73 23.81 -0.84
CA MET A 1 0.31 22.42 -1.14
C MET A 1 0.44 22.12 -2.63
N ILE A 2 -0.23 22.86 -3.54
CA ILE A 2 -0.16 22.59 -4.98
C ILE A 2 1.26 22.66 -5.59
N GLU A 3 2.05 23.68 -5.24
CA GLU A 3 3.45 23.80 -5.71
C GLU A 3 4.30 22.63 -5.18
N TYR A 4 4.10 22.28 -3.92
CA TYR A 4 4.81 21.18 -3.26
C TYR A 4 4.48 19.83 -3.88
N TYR A 5 3.20 19.60 -4.22
CA TYR A 5 2.75 18.44 -4.98
C TYR A 5 3.27 18.44 -6.43
N GLY A 6 3.43 19.63 -7.03
CA GLY A 6 4.08 19.77 -8.34
C GLY A 6 5.48 19.15 -8.36
N ILE A 7 6.23 19.30 -7.27
CA ILE A 7 7.61 18.84 -7.12
C ILE A 7 7.68 17.40 -6.58
N PHE A 8 6.89 17.07 -5.54
CA PHE A 8 7.03 15.83 -4.78
C PHE A 8 5.84 14.86 -4.93
N GLY A 9 4.82 15.22 -5.72
CA GLY A 9 3.58 14.47 -5.87
C GLY A 9 3.66 13.22 -6.76
N ASP A 10 4.85 12.80 -7.17
CA ASP A 10 5.02 11.61 -8.00
C ASP A 10 4.70 10.33 -7.23
N ILE A 11 4.95 10.33 -5.91
CA ILE A 11 4.59 9.26 -5.00
C ILE A 11 3.61 9.81 -3.97
N VAL A 12 2.45 9.15 -3.87
CA VAL A 12 1.42 9.44 -2.87
C VAL A 12 1.15 8.20 -2.04
N VAL A 13 1.08 8.39 -0.72
CA VAL A 13 0.53 7.45 0.24
C VAL A 13 -0.84 7.99 0.63
N PHE A 14 -1.86 7.16 0.46
CA PHE A 14 -3.23 7.45 0.82
C PHE A 14 -3.76 6.35 1.72
N ASP A 15 -4.35 6.74 2.84
CA ASP A 15 -4.85 5.81 3.84
C ASP A 15 -6.07 6.41 4.55
N THR A 16 -6.92 5.56 5.12
CA THR A 16 -8.00 5.98 6.00
C THR A 16 -7.72 5.55 7.43
N THR A 17 -7.88 6.49 8.34
CA THR A 17 -7.81 6.20 9.77
C THR A 17 -9.22 6.13 10.34
N TYR A 18 -9.38 5.27 11.35
CA TYR A 18 -10.65 5.10 12.08
C TYR A 18 -11.24 6.44 12.54
N ARG A 19 -12.53 6.38 12.90
CA ARG A 19 -13.38 7.51 13.29
C ARG A 19 -12.87 8.20 14.58
N THR A 20 -11.80 8.97 14.44
CA THR A 20 -11.00 9.55 15.52
C THR A 20 -11.52 10.92 15.97
N ASN A 21 -12.45 11.51 15.22
CA ASN A 21 -13.01 12.82 15.55
C ASN A 21 -14.36 12.71 16.28
N ARG A 22 -14.75 13.80 16.98
CA ARG A 22 -16.01 13.89 17.73
C ARG A 22 -17.28 13.69 16.89
N TYR A 23 -17.15 13.75 15.58
CA TYR A 23 -18.23 13.62 14.61
C TYR A 23 -18.29 12.24 13.98
N ASN A 24 -17.47 11.31 14.48
CA ASN A 24 -17.41 9.95 13.98
C ASN A 24 -17.08 9.89 12.47
N LEU A 25 -16.32 10.85 11.91
CA LEU A 25 -15.91 10.82 10.50
C LEU A 25 -14.55 10.13 10.35
N ILE A 26 -14.35 9.55 9.17
CA ILE A 26 -13.13 8.85 8.77
C ILE A 26 -12.16 9.90 8.23
N CYS A 27 -10.95 9.92 8.77
CA CYS A 27 -9.91 10.87 8.36
C CYS A 27 -9.01 10.22 7.31
N ALA A 28 -8.84 10.89 6.19
CA ALA A 28 -8.18 10.37 5.00
C ALA A 28 -7.01 11.30 4.58
N PRO A 29 -5.84 11.19 5.24
CA PRO A 29 -4.66 11.98 4.88
C PRO A 29 -4.07 11.54 3.53
N ILE A 30 -3.57 12.52 2.77
CA ILE A 30 -2.86 12.32 1.51
C ILE A 30 -1.45 12.87 1.66
N VAL A 31 -0.45 11.99 1.64
CA VAL A 31 0.94 12.29 2.04
C VAL A 31 1.90 11.83 0.95
N GLY A 32 2.98 12.56 0.70
CA GLY A 32 4.11 12.12 -0.11
C GLY A 32 5.42 12.17 0.66
N ILE A 33 6.52 12.03 -0.06
CA ILE A 33 7.87 12.04 0.49
C ILE A 33 8.71 13.03 -0.33
N ASN A 34 9.50 13.87 0.35
CA ASN A 34 10.44 14.76 -0.33
C ASN A 34 11.84 14.15 -0.48
N ASN A 35 12.75 14.89 -1.11
CA ASN A 35 14.13 14.45 -1.36
C ASN A 35 14.96 14.20 -0.08
N HIS A 36 14.47 14.60 1.09
CA HIS A 36 15.09 14.35 2.39
C HIS A 36 14.43 13.20 3.16
N TRP A 37 13.60 12.39 2.49
CA TRP A 37 12.85 11.29 3.11
C TRP A 37 11.85 11.73 4.19
N ASN A 38 11.47 13.01 4.20
CA ASN A 38 10.49 13.52 5.13
C ASN A 38 9.08 13.41 4.56
N ASN A 39 8.12 13.10 5.44
CA ASN A 39 6.70 13.08 5.09
C ASN A 39 6.20 14.47 4.73
N CYS A 40 5.39 14.54 3.68
CA CYS A 40 4.90 15.78 3.12
C CYS A 40 3.39 15.72 2.93
N MET A 41 2.64 16.47 3.72
CA MET A 41 1.18 16.46 3.62
C MET A 41 0.73 17.26 2.40
N PHE A 42 0.02 16.61 1.47
CA PHE A 42 -0.58 17.24 0.30
C PHE A 42 -2.04 17.62 0.51
N GLY A 43 -2.71 16.92 1.42
CA GLY A 43 -4.10 17.20 1.78
C GLY A 43 -4.61 16.26 2.86
N CYS A 44 -5.82 16.54 3.31
CA CYS A 44 -6.57 15.69 4.22
C CYS A 44 -8.06 15.89 3.94
N ALA A 45 -8.83 14.81 3.99
CA ALA A 45 -10.27 14.85 3.85
C ALA A 45 -10.95 14.08 4.99
N PHE A 46 -12.21 14.42 5.25
CA PHE A 46 -13.07 13.67 6.17
C PHE A 46 -14.26 13.12 5.39
N ILE A 47 -14.48 11.81 5.46
CA ILE A 47 -15.57 11.11 4.78
C ILE A 47 -16.47 10.37 5.77
N GLY A 48 -17.72 10.15 5.39
CA GLY A 48 -18.73 9.51 6.25
C GLY A 48 -18.65 7.97 6.27
N ASP A 49 -18.20 7.37 5.17
CA ASP A 49 -18.05 5.94 4.98
C ASP A 49 -16.89 5.59 4.01
N GLU A 50 -16.47 4.32 4.03
CA GLU A 50 -15.43 3.75 3.15
C GLU A 50 -16.07 3.06 1.94
N LYS A 51 -16.89 3.80 1.20
CA LYS A 51 -17.49 3.32 -0.05
C LYS A 51 -16.76 3.86 -1.27
N ILE A 52 -16.93 3.18 -2.39
CA ILE A 52 -16.31 3.55 -3.68
C ILE A 52 -16.67 5.00 -4.02
N GLU A 53 -17.94 5.39 -3.92
CA GLU A 53 -18.41 6.72 -4.28
C GLU A 53 -17.76 7.81 -3.43
N SER A 54 -17.60 7.56 -2.12
CA SER A 54 -16.94 8.47 -1.17
C SER A 54 -15.46 8.65 -1.52
N PHE A 55 -14.76 7.57 -1.85
CA PHE A 55 -13.36 7.63 -2.29
C PHE A 55 -13.20 8.30 -3.64
N VAL A 56 -14.07 8.02 -4.61
CA VAL A 56 -14.04 8.65 -5.94
C VAL A 56 -14.22 10.15 -5.81
N TRP A 57 -15.20 10.60 -5.04
CA TRP A 57 -15.42 12.02 -4.78
C TRP A 57 -14.19 12.67 -4.14
N LEU A 58 -13.59 12.03 -3.12
CA LEU A 58 -12.39 12.51 -2.45
C LEU A 58 -11.22 12.63 -3.42
N LEU A 59 -10.90 11.57 -4.16
CA LEU A 59 -9.75 11.51 -5.07
C LEU A 59 -9.92 12.46 -6.26
N GLN A 60 -11.13 12.61 -6.80
CA GLN A 60 -11.42 13.61 -7.84
C GLN A 60 -11.24 15.03 -7.32
N THR A 61 -11.71 15.30 -6.10
CA THR A 61 -11.54 16.60 -5.45
C THR A 61 -10.06 16.90 -5.24
N PHE A 62 -9.29 15.94 -4.72
CA PHE A 62 -7.85 16.06 -4.58
C PHE A 62 -7.16 16.35 -5.91
N LYS A 63 -7.44 15.56 -6.96
CA LYS A 63 -6.87 15.76 -8.31
C LYS A 63 -7.15 17.15 -8.84
N LYS A 64 -8.39 17.64 -8.70
CA LYS A 64 -8.78 19.00 -9.11
C LYS A 64 -8.01 20.06 -8.32
N SER A 65 -7.91 19.91 -7.01
CA SER A 65 -7.15 20.81 -6.13
C SER A 65 -5.65 20.83 -6.43
N MET A 66 -5.12 19.74 -6.99
CA MET A 66 -3.72 19.60 -7.40
C MET A 66 -3.48 19.97 -8.88
N GLY A 67 -4.38 20.76 -9.49
CA GLY A 67 -4.22 21.23 -10.86
C GLY A 67 -4.37 20.15 -11.93
N GLY A 68 -5.03 19.04 -11.59
CA GLY A 68 -5.27 17.91 -12.50
C GLY A 68 -4.13 16.89 -12.58
N LYS A 69 -2.98 17.14 -11.95
CA LYS A 69 -1.80 16.25 -11.98
C LYS A 69 -2.10 14.95 -11.23
N SER A 70 -2.02 13.82 -11.94
CA SER A 70 -2.04 12.48 -11.34
C SER A 70 -0.66 12.13 -10.75
N PRO A 71 -0.60 11.40 -9.63
CA PRO A 71 0.66 10.83 -9.15
C PRO A 71 1.13 9.70 -10.06
N ILE A 72 2.43 9.37 -10.04
CA ILE A 72 2.96 8.22 -10.78
C ILE A 72 2.63 6.92 -10.05
N SER A 73 2.72 6.91 -8.72
CA SER A 73 2.40 5.75 -7.88
C SER A 73 1.60 6.16 -6.66
N ILE A 74 0.59 5.37 -6.34
CA ILE A 74 -0.26 5.53 -5.15
C ILE A 74 -0.12 4.28 -4.29
N PHE A 75 0.26 4.47 -3.04
CA PHE A 75 0.37 3.43 -2.03
C PHE A 75 -0.82 3.52 -1.08
N THR A 76 -1.56 2.43 -0.94
CA THR A 76 -2.69 2.33 0.01
C THR A 76 -2.63 1.02 0.80
N ASP A 77 -3.61 0.80 1.66
CA ASP A 77 -3.88 -0.52 2.21
C ASP A 77 -4.56 -1.44 1.17
N GLN A 78 -5.09 -2.58 1.63
CA GLN A 78 -5.75 -3.59 0.80
C GLN A 78 -7.26 -3.35 0.59
N ASP A 79 -7.78 -2.15 0.89
CA ASP A 79 -9.21 -1.88 0.76
C ASP A 79 -9.70 -1.95 -0.70
N ALA A 80 -10.73 -2.76 -0.93
CA ALA A 80 -11.26 -3.01 -2.26
C ALA A 80 -11.97 -1.78 -2.84
N ALA A 81 -12.68 -1.01 -2.01
CA ALA A 81 -13.38 0.19 -2.44
C ALA A 81 -12.37 1.28 -2.86
N MET A 82 -11.29 1.43 -2.11
CA MET A 82 -10.19 2.34 -2.40
C MET A 82 -9.46 1.95 -3.69
N ASN A 83 -9.15 0.66 -3.87
CA ASN A 83 -8.57 0.14 -5.12
C ASN A 83 -9.45 0.48 -6.34
N ASN A 84 -10.75 0.26 -6.25
CA ASN A 84 -11.67 0.54 -7.35
C ASN A 84 -11.76 2.04 -7.65
N ALA A 85 -11.81 2.88 -6.62
CA ALA A 85 -11.83 4.32 -6.76
C ALA A 85 -10.54 4.86 -7.40
N ILE A 86 -9.38 4.33 -7.02
CA ILE A 86 -8.09 4.69 -7.62
C ILE A 86 -8.06 4.33 -9.10
N ASN A 87 -8.48 3.11 -9.46
CA ASN A 87 -8.52 2.69 -10.87
C ASN A 87 -9.46 3.56 -11.71
N GLN A 88 -10.51 4.12 -11.11
CA GLN A 88 -11.43 5.03 -11.79
C GLN A 88 -10.85 6.45 -11.96
N VAL A 89 -10.21 7.01 -10.93
CA VAL A 89 -9.77 8.43 -10.92
C VAL A 89 -8.36 8.61 -11.48
N PHE A 90 -7.52 7.61 -11.31
CA PHE A 90 -6.10 7.57 -11.64
C PHE A 90 -5.73 6.29 -12.42
N PRO A 91 -6.35 6.02 -13.58
CA PRO A 91 -6.16 4.77 -14.32
C PRO A 91 -4.71 4.52 -14.76
N ASP A 92 -3.94 5.61 -14.98
CA ASP A 92 -2.54 5.53 -15.41
C ASP A 92 -1.55 5.45 -14.23
N SER A 93 -2.01 5.66 -13.00
CA SER A 93 -1.17 5.60 -11.81
C SER A 93 -0.96 4.15 -11.39
N ARG A 94 0.26 3.82 -10.97
CA ARG A 94 0.57 2.50 -10.44
C ARG A 94 0.02 2.39 -9.01
N HIS A 95 -1.01 1.57 -8.83
CA HIS A 95 -1.50 1.24 -7.49
C HIS A 95 -0.58 0.20 -6.84
N ARG A 96 -0.06 0.54 -5.66
CA ARG A 96 0.83 -0.28 -4.85
C ARG A 96 0.23 -0.48 -3.46
N LEU A 97 0.53 -1.60 -2.84
CA LEU A 97 0.14 -1.84 -1.45
C LEU A 97 1.25 -1.38 -0.52
N CYS A 98 0.86 -0.75 0.58
CA CYS A 98 1.75 -0.32 1.63
C CYS A 98 2.25 -1.54 2.42
N VAL A 99 3.55 -1.82 2.32
CA VAL A 99 4.19 -2.97 2.99
C VAL A 99 4.03 -2.88 4.52
N TRP A 100 3.94 -1.67 5.07
CA TRP A 100 3.66 -1.49 6.51
C TRP A 100 2.28 -2.02 6.90
N HIS A 101 1.22 -1.72 6.14
CA HIS A 101 -0.12 -2.25 6.40
C HIS A 101 -0.18 -3.76 6.22
N LEU A 102 0.47 -4.29 5.17
CA LEU A 102 0.67 -5.73 4.98
C LEU A 102 1.29 -6.38 6.22
N HIS A 103 2.34 -5.76 6.77
CA HIS A 103 3.00 -6.23 7.98
C HIS A 103 2.08 -6.16 9.21
N GLN A 104 1.35 -5.06 9.41
CA GLN A 104 0.38 -4.95 10.52
C GLN A 104 -0.76 -5.98 10.41
N ASN A 105 -1.26 -6.23 9.20
CA ASN A 105 -2.31 -7.23 8.95
C ASN A 105 -1.84 -8.67 9.22
N ALA A 106 -0.58 -8.98 8.90
CA ALA A 106 0.02 -10.26 9.28
C ALA A 106 0.08 -10.39 10.82
N ILE A 107 0.50 -9.31 11.48
CA ILE A 107 0.66 -9.23 12.93
C ILE A 107 -0.66 -9.44 13.68
N THR A 108 -1.76 -8.86 13.20
CA THR A 108 -3.07 -8.95 13.87
C THR A 108 -3.72 -10.32 13.69
N ARG A 109 -3.50 -10.97 12.55
CA ARG A 109 -4.09 -12.29 12.24
C ARG A 109 -3.38 -13.44 12.95
N PHE A 110 -2.06 -13.44 12.98
CA PHE A 110 -1.27 -14.62 13.40
C PHE A 110 -0.67 -14.45 14.79
N GLY A 111 -1.47 -14.03 15.77
CA GLY A 111 -1.03 -13.53 17.08
C GLY A 111 0.08 -14.32 17.80
N ALA A 112 0.07 -15.65 17.78
CA ALA A 112 1.16 -16.47 18.37
C ALA A 112 2.44 -16.43 17.53
N LEU A 113 2.33 -16.53 16.20
CA LEU A 113 3.46 -16.43 15.26
C LEU A 113 4.13 -15.05 15.30
N LYS A 114 3.39 -13.98 15.63
CA LYS A 114 3.96 -12.65 15.88
C LYS A 114 5.07 -12.65 16.94
N ARG A 115 4.93 -13.49 17.96
CA ARG A 115 5.88 -13.57 19.08
C ARG A 115 7.07 -14.44 18.75
N ASP A 116 6.99 -15.26 17.70
CA ASP A 116 8.10 -16.05 17.19
C ASP A 116 9.12 -15.12 16.49
N PRO A 117 10.34 -14.95 17.04
CA PRO A 117 11.36 -14.09 16.45
C PRO A 117 11.82 -14.57 15.07
N THR A 118 11.81 -15.88 14.83
CA THR A 118 12.24 -16.51 13.59
C THR A 118 11.20 -16.25 12.51
N PHE A 119 9.93 -16.50 12.77
CA PHE A 119 8.84 -16.18 11.83
C PHE A 119 8.88 -14.70 11.46
N LYS A 120 8.91 -13.82 12.48
CA LYS A 120 8.93 -12.37 12.28
C LYS A 120 10.13 -11.92 11.45
N LYS A 121 11.31 -12.48 11.70
CA LYS A 121 12.53 -12.16 10.95
C LYS A 121 12.41 -12.59 9.49
N THR A 122 11.98 -13.82 9.22
CA THR A 122 11.84 -14.35 7.86
C THR A 122 10.76 -13.63 7.08
N PHE A 123 9.59 -13.39 7.70
CA PHE A 123 8.51 -12.63 7.07
C PHE A 123 8.94 -11.20 6.72
N ASN A 124 9.62 -10.49 7.62
CA ASN A 124 10.17 -9.17 7.34
C ASN A 124 11.26 -9.18 6.27
N TYR A 125 12.04 -10.26 6.21
CA TYR A 125 13.05 -10.42 5.16
C TYR A 125 12.38 -10.50 3.78
N CYS A 126 11.33 -11.31 3.65
CA CYS A 126 10.53 -11.40 2.43
C CYS A 126 9.91 -10.06 2.01
N LEU A 127 9.36 -9.29 2.97
CA LEU A 127 8.69 -8.02 2.69
C LEU A 127 9.63 -6.88 2.30
N TYR A 128 10.80 -6.79 2.93
CA TYR A 128 11.64 -5.57 2.85
C TYR A 128 13.04 -5.79 2.29
N LYS A 129 13.56 -7.03 2.28
CA LYS A 129 14.99 -7.30 2.06
C LYS A 129 15.30 -8.19 0.87
N CYS A 130 14.36 -9.00 0.40
CA CYS A 130 14.58 -9.81 -0.80
C CYS A 130 14.85 -8.91 -2.01
N VAL A 131 15.94 -9.20 -2.71
CA VAL A 131 16.37 -8.45 -3.90
C VAL A 131 16.02 -9.19 -5.18
N THR A 132 16.01 -10.52 -5.15
CA THR A 132 15.72 -11.36 -6.32
C THR A 132 14.43 -12.16 -6.14
N VAL A 133 13.77 -12.49 -7.25
CA VAL A 133 12.59 -13.38 -7.22
C VAL A 133 12.96 -14.73 -6.59
N VAL A 134 14.10 -15.30 -6.97
CA VAL A 134 14.56 -16.61 -6.43
C VAL A 134 14.73 -16.58 -4.92
N GLU A 135 15.33 -15.51 -4.38
CA GLU A 135 15.49 -15.32 -2.94
C GLU A 135 14.14 -15.19 -2.24
N PHE A 136 13.21 -14.41 -2.80
CA PHE A 136 11.86 -14.28 -2.26
C PHE A 136 11.13 -15.62 -2.24
N GLU A 137 11.04 -16.32 -3.37
CA GLU A 137 10.36 -17.61 -3.51
C GLU A 137 10.91 -18.65 -2.53
N THR A 138 12.24 -18.70 -2.39
CA THR A 138 12.92 -19.65 -1.49
C THR A 138 12.56 -19.37 -0.03
N ASN A 139 12.67 -18.10 0.41
CA ASN A 139 12.37 -17.73 1.79
C ASN A 139 10.88 -17.81 2.12
N TRP A 140 10.02 -17.37 1.19
CA TRP A 140 8.56 -17.42 1.36
C TRP A 140 8.07 -18.86 1.49
N ARG A 141 8.47 -19.75 0.57
CA ARG A 141 8.09 -21.17 0.61
C ARG A 141 8.61 -21.87 1.87
N SER A 142 9.87 -21.63 2.24
CA SER A 142 10.47 -22.24 3.43
C SER A 142 9.73 -21.81 4.71
N MET A 143 9.36 -20.53 4.79
CA MET A 143 8.55 -20.00 5.89
C MET A 143 7.18 -20.68 5.94
N LEU A 144 6.45 -20.77 4.82
CA LEU A 144 5.13 -21.42 4.82
C LEU A 144 5.19 -22.89 5.23
N GLN A 145 6.23 -23.62 4.80
CA GLN A 145 6.44 -25.01 5.19
C GLN A 145 6.73 -25.17 6.68
N GLN A 146 7.62 -24.35 7.23
CA GLN A 146 8.04 -24.45 8.62
C GLN A 146 6.89 -24.22 9.62
N TYR A 147 5.95 -23.33 9.28
CA TYR A 147 4.85 -22.94 10.15
C TYR A 147 3.50 -23.54 9.73
N GLU A 148 3.50 -24.50 8.80
CA GLU A 148 2.29 -25.20 8.32
C GLU A 148 1.24 -24.25 7.73
N LEU A 149 1.68 -23.18 7.05
CA LEU A 149 0.84 -22.13 6.47
C LEU A 149 0.56 -22.34 4.97
N ILE A 150 0.95 -23.50 4.42
CA ILE A 150 0.66 -23.83 3.03
C ILE A 150 -0.86 -23.99 2.87
N GLY A 151 -1.44 -23.21 1.95
CA GLY A 151 -2.88 -23.24 1.70
C GLY A 151 -3.71 -22.32 2.60
N GLU A 152 -3.07 -21.62 3.56
CA GLU A 152 -3.73 -20.57 4.33
C GLU A 152 -4.14 -19.42 3.41
N GLU A 153 -5.45 -19.17 3.34
CA GLU A 153 -6.08 -18.25 2.37
C GLU A 153 -5.42 -16.86 2.38
N TRP A 154 -5.09 -16.35 3.56
CA TRP A 154 -4.46 -15.03 3.66
C TRP A 154 -3.05 -14.98 3.05
N PHE A 155 -2.23 -16.01 3.23
CA PHE A 155 -0.89 -16.06 2.62
C PHE A 155 -0.97 -16.25 1.11
N THR A 156 -1.93 -17.04 0.63
CA THR A 156 -2.25 -17.13 -0.81
C THR A 156 -2.62 -15.77 -1.37
N ASN A 157 -3.56 -15.06 -0.75
CA ASN A 157 -3.99 -13.74 -1.19
C ASN A 157 -2.84 -12.71 -1.19
N VAL A 158 -1.98 -12.72 -0.18
CA VAL A 158 -0.80 -11.83 -0.14
C VAL A 158 0.20 -12.18 -1.24
N TYR A 159 0.42 -13.47 -1.49
CA TYR A 159 1.31 -13.93 -2.55
C TYR A 159 0.79 -13.55 -3.94
N ASP A 160 -0.51 -13.69 -4.20
CA ASP A 160 -1.14 -13.31 -5.47
C ASP A 160 -1.03 -11.80 -5.75
N LEU A 161 -0.91 -10.99 -4.69
CA LEU A 161 -0.72 -9.55 -4.76
C LEU A 161 0.75 -9.11 -4.81
N THR A 162 1.72 -10.04 -4.92
CA THR A 162 3.16 -9.74 -4.95
C THR A 162 3.53 -8.65 -5.94
N GLU A 163 2.92 -8.61 -7.12
CA GLU A 163 3.20 -7.55 -8.11
C GLU A 163 2.84 -6.13 -7.63
N LYS A 164 1.97 -5.99 -6.63
CA LYS A 164 1.57 -4.71 -6.03
C LYS A 164 2.43 -4.29 -4.84
N TRP A 165 3.21 -5.16 -4.22
CA TRP A 165 4.01 -4.81 -3.02
C TRP A 165 5.48 -5.20 -3.10
N TYR A 166 5.85 -6.16 -3.95
CA TYR A 166 7.22 -6.61 -4.13
C TYR A 166 7.92 -5.84 -5.25
N ASN A 167 9.10 -5.31 -4.94
CA ASN A 167 9.81 -4.35 -5.80
C ASN A 167 10.45 -4.97 -7.06
N THR A 168 10.48 -6.29 -7.22
CA THR A 168 11.14 -6.96 -8.35
C THR A 168 10.34 -6.96 -9.65
N ALA A 169 9.18 -6.31 -9.71
CA ALA A 169 8.52 -5.99 -10.98
C ALA A 169 9.43 -5.20 -11.95
N LEU A 170 10.58 -4.69 -11.51
CA LEU A 170 11.62 -4.14 -12.38
C LEU A 170 12.30 -5.18 -13.32
N GLU A 171 12.22 -6.50 -13.04
CA GLU A 171 12.75 -7.51 -13.98
C GLU A 171 11.84 -7.79 -15.17
N LYS A 172 10.51 -7.64 -15.03
CA LYS A 172 9.57 -7.80 -16.17
C LYS A 172 9.64 -6.64 -17.17
N TYR A 173 10.12 -5.45 -16.77
CA TYR A 173 10.23 -4.27 -17.64
C TYR A 173 11.63 -4.02 -18.23
N ARG A 174 12.64 -4.85 -17.92
CA ARG A 174 13.98 -4.76 -18.51
C ARG A 174 14.19 -5.63 -19.75
N LYS A 175 13.17 -6.38 -20.18
CA LYS A 175 13.19 -7.24 -21.38
C LYS A 175 12.29 -6.75 -22.52
N ALA A 176 11.75 -5.54 -22.43
CA ALA A 176 10.90 -4.93 -23.46
C ALA A 176 11.40 -3.56 -23.93
N SER A 177 12.72 -3.36 -23.92
CA SER A 177 13.41 -2.19 -24.48
C SER A 177 14.67 -2.63 -25.21
#